data_AF-A0A9P7D9C2-F1
#
_entry.id   AF-A0A9P7D9C2-F1
#
_cell.length_a   1.000
_cell.length_b   1.000
_cell.length_c   1.000
_cell.angle_alpha   90.00
_cell.angle_beta   90.00
_cell.angle_gamma   90.00
#
_symmetry.space_group_name_H-M   'P 1'
#
loop_
_entity.id
_entity.type
_entity.pdbx_description
1 polymer ?
#
loop_
_entity_poly.entity_id
_entity_poly.type
_entity_poly.pdbx_seq_one_letter_code
_entity_poly.pdbx_strand_id
1 'polypeptide(L)'
;MPVRWSSTYVMLNRVEKMKPHADNVQQSFSSDKGSTLQLALPALKALHKAWMSHSESSKYEPFHTALNAAVEKICGYYERTADNDAYIMAMLLDPSQKDSHIKHFWGKETHIDALREAERMVSLSSC
;
A
#
# COMPACT_ATOMS: atom_id res chain seq x y z
N MET A 1 -29.63 10.42 28.13
CA MET A 1 -30.39 9.57 27.19
C MET A 1 -29.45 9.10 26.09
N PRO A 2 -29.32 7.80 25.83
CA PRO A 2 -28.44 7.32 24.76
C PRO A 2 -29.04 7.71 23.42
N VAL A 3 -28.23 8.36 22.57
CA VAL A 3 -28.66 8.83 21.25
C VAL A 3 -28.91 7.60 20.37
N ARG A 4 -30.16 7.37 19.99
CA ARG A 4 -30.53 6.35 19.00
C ARG A 4 -30.19 6.91 17.62
N TRP A 5 -28.98 6.60 17.14
CA TRP A 5 -28.52 7.06 15.83
C TRP A 5 -29.49 6.61 14.73
N SER A 6 -29.90 7.56 13.88
CA SER A 6 -30.72 7.28 12.69
C SER A 6 -30.00 6.28 11.76
N SER A 7 -30.77 5.44 11.06
CA SER A 7 -30.26 4.45 10.08
C SER A 7 -29.25 5.07 9.10
N THR A 8 -29.54 6.30 8.63
CA THR A 8 -28.67 7.06 7.72
C THR A 8 -27.30 7.34 8.33
N TYR A 9 -27.22 7.70 9.61
CA TYR A 9 -25.97 8.01 10.27
C TYR A 9 -25.07 6.78 10.40
N VAL A 10 -25.68 5.63 10.72
CA VAL A 10 -24.96 4.35 10.79
C VAL A 10 -24.42 3.95 9.41
N MET A 11 -25.17 4.20 8.34
CA MET A 11 -24.74 3.94 6.97
C MET A 11 -23.57 4.84 6.56
N LEU A 12 -23.64 6.15 6.84
CA LEU A 12 -22.55 7.10 6.54
C LEU A 12 -21.26 6.74 7.28
N ASN A 13 -21.35 6.44 8.58
CA ASN A 13 -20.18 6.04 9.37
C ASN A 13 -19.54 4.73 8.87
N ARG A 14 -20.33 3.82 8.26
CA ARG A 14 -19.78 2.61 7.63
C ARG A 14 -19.00 2.96 6.36
N VAL A 15 -19.50 3.88 5.54
CA VAL A 15 -18.79 4.38 4.34
C VAL A 15 -17.51 5.11 4.73
N GLU A 16 -17.57 5.97 5.74
CA GLU A 16 -16.39 6.68 6.25
C GLU A 16 -15.29 5.73 6.71
N LYS A 17 -15.65 4.57 7.27
CA LYS A 17 -14.66 3.55 7.67
C LYS A 17 -14.03 2.80 6.50
N MET A 18 -14.70 2.74 5.35
CA MET A 18 -14.18 2.06 4.15
C MET A 18 -13.21 2.94 3.35
N LYS A 19 -13.46 4.25 3.31
CA LYS A 19 -12.73 5.23 2.49
C LYS A 19 -11.20 5.22 2.70
N PRO A 20 -10.67 5.19 3.95
CA PRO A 20 -9.22 5.24 4.18
C PRO A 20 -8.45 4.11 3.49
N HIS A 21 -9.07 2.95 3.29
CA HIS A 21 -8.40 1.83 2.61
C HIS A 21 -8.12 2.16 1.13
N ALA A 22 -9.08 2.76 0.41
CA ALA A 22 -8.88 3.19 -0.97
C ALA A 22 -7.88 4.36 -1.04
N ASP A 23 -8.03 5.35 -0.16
CA ASP A 23 -7.16 6.53 -0.14
C ASP A 23 -5.70 6.12 0.09
N ASN A 24 -5.43 5.24 1.06
CA ASN A 24 -4.06 4.77 1.35
C ASN A 24 -3.42 4.07 0.15
N VAL A 25 -4.20 3.29 -0.58
CA VAL A 25 -3.72 2.57 -1.77
C VAL A 25 -3.43 3.53 -2.90
N GLN A 26 -4.34 4.47 -3.17
CA GLN A 26 -4.13 5.53 -4.16
C GLN A 26 -2.87 6.35 -3.84
N GLN A 27 -2.68 6.74 -2.58
CA GLN A 27 -1.50 7.48 -2.15
C GLN A 27 -0.21 6.66 -2.30
N SER A 28 -0.26 5.35 -2.07
CA SER A 28 0.90 4.45 -2.28
C SER A 28 1.39 4.44 -3.74
N PHE A 29 0.51 4.75 -4.69
CA PHE A 29 0.84 4.85 -6.12
C PHE A 29 1.28 6.24 -6.57
N SER A 30 1.07 7.28 -5.76
CA SER A 30 1.10 8.68 -6.20
C SER A 30 2.28 9.49 -5.62
N SER A 31 3.37 8.82 -5.22
CA SER A 31 4.55 9.52 -4.70
C SER A 31 5.42 10.08 -5.82
N ASP A 32 5.67 11.38 -5.78
CA ASP A 32 6.64 12.06 -6.67
C ASP A 32 8.08 11.96 -6.15
N LYS A 33 8.27 11.45 -4.92
CA LYS A 33 9.56 11.50 -4.20
C LYS A 33 10.35 10.20 -4.21
N GLY A 34 9.80 9.14 -4.80
CA GLY A 34 10.46 7.83 -4.85
C GLY A 34 9.67 6.83 -5.67
N SER A 35 10.29 5.70 -5.97
CA SER A 35 9.62 4.62 -6.70
C SER A 35 8.37 4.16 -5.94
N THR A 36 7.25 4.05 -6.63
CA THR A 36 5.99 3.52 -6.10
C THR A 36 5.72 2.09 -6.56
N LEU A 37 6.52 1.60 -7.52
CA LEU A 37 6.31 0.31 -8.17
C LEU A 37 6.40 -0.86 -7.17
N GLN A 38 7.37 -0.81 -6.25
CA GLN A 38 7.53 -1.82 -5.20
C GLN A 38 6.37 -1.86 -4.19
N LEU A 39 5.57 -0.79 -4.11
CA LEU A 39 4.44 -0.71 -3.18
C LEU A 39 3.14 -1.26 -3.78
N ALA A 40 3.10 -1.48 -5.10
CA ALA A 40 1.88 -1.78 -5.82
C ALA A 40 1.21 -3.09 -5.37
N LEU A 41 1.96 -4.20 -5.43
CA LEU A 41 1.47 -5.51 -5.02
C LEU A 41 1.10 -5.56 -3.52
N PRO A 42 1.95 -5.04 -2.60
CA PRO A 42 1.57 -4.91 -1.19
C PRO A 42 0.27 -4.11 -0.97
N ALA A 43 0.12 -2.97 -1.64
CA ALA A 43 -1.04 -2.10 -1.50
C ALA A 43 -2.33 -2.79 -1.99
N LEU A 44 -2.30 -3.41 -3.17
CA LEU A 44 -3.44 -4.16 -3.71
C LEU A 44 -3.84 -5.32 -2.80
N LYS A 45 -2.86 -6.08 -2.28
CA LYS A 45 -3.11 -7.19 -1.35
C LYS A 45 -3.73 -6.70 -0.04
N ALA A 46 -3.25 -5.58 0.50
CA ALA A 46 -3.81 -4.98 1.71
C ALA A 46 -5.25 -4.51 1.51
N LEU A 47 -5.54 -3.86 0.37
CA LEU A 47 -6.89 -3.41 0.01
C LEU A 47 -7.85 -4.59 -0.13
N HIS A 48 -7.45 -5.60 -0.90
CA HIS A 48 -8.21 -6.82 -1.10
C HIS A 48 -8.56 -7.47 0.24
N LYS A 49 -7.58 -7.66 1.12
CA LYS A 49 -7.81 -8.21 2.47
C LYS A 49 -8.79 -7.37 3.29
N ALA A 50 -8.64 -6.05 3.28
CA ALA A 50 -9.52 -5.15 4.03
C ALA A 50 -10.97 -5.23 3.52
N TRP A 51 -11.18 -5.16 2.21
CA TRP A 51 -12.53 -5.15 1.63
C TRP A 51 -13.19 -6.52 1.63
N MET A 52 -12.42 -7.60 1.46
CA MET A 52 -12.89 -8.97 1.67
C MET A 52 -13.42 -9.15 3.10
N SER A 53 -12.66 -8.73 4.12
CA SER A 53 -13.14 -8.81 5.51
C SER A 53 -14.42 -8.00 5.77
N HIS A 54 -14.63 -6.91 5.01
CA HIS A 54 -15.85 -6.12 5.11
C HIS A 54 -17.02 -6.79 4.39
N SER A 55 -16.77 -7.43 3.25
CA SER A 55 -17.79 -8.18 2.50
C SER A 55 -18.33 -9.39 3.26
N GLU A 56 -17.52 -10.00 4.13
CA GLU A 56 -17.95 -11.13 4.95
C GLU A 56 -18.69 -10.69 6.23
N SER A 57 -18.58 -9.42 6.59
CA SER A 57 -19.19 -8.90 7.81
C SER A 57 -20.63 -8.49 7.57
N SER A 58 -21.55 -9.03 8.37
CA SER A 58 -22.98 -8.65 8.37
C SER A 58 -23.21 -7.15 8.64
N LYS A 59 -22.24 -6.46 9.25
CA LYS A 59 -22.28 -5.01 9.46
C LYS A 59 -22.29 -4.23 8.13
N TYR A 60 -21.74 -4.77 7.06
CA TYR A 60 -21.69 -4.11 5.76
C TYR A 60 -22.65 -4.74 4.75
N GLU A 61 -23.66 -5.49 5.20
CA GLU A 61 -24.64 -6.17 4.33
C GLU A 61 -25.20 -5.28 3.20
N PRO A 62 -25.60 -4.01 3.45
CA PRO A 62 -26.09 -3.14 2.38
C PRO A 62 -25.06 -2.83 1.28
N PHE A 63 -23.78 -3.08 1.54
CA PHE A 63 -22.66 -2.83 0.64
C PHE A 63 -22.06 -4.11 0.06
N HIS A 64 -22.54 -5.30 0.44
CA HIS A 64 -21.94 -6.58 0.01
C HIS A 64 -21.82 -6.70 -1.51
N THR A 65 -22.87 -6.36 -2.26
CA THR A 65 -22.84 -6.39 -3.72
C THR A 65 -21.71 -5.52 -4.28
N ALA A 66 -21.57 -4.29 -3.78
CA ALA A 66 -20.53 -3.37 -4.23
C ALA A 66 -19.12 -3.81 -3.78
N LEU A 67 -18.99 -4.33 -2.55
CA LEU A 67 -17.73 -4.83 -2.02
C LEU A 67 -17.24 -6.06 -2.78
N ASN A 68 -18.13 -7.00 -3.11
CA ASN A 68 -17.78 -8.19 -3.88
C ASN A 68 -17.28 -7.83 -5.28
N ALA A 69 -17.99 -6.94 -5.98
CA ALA A 69 -17.56 -6.44 -7.29
C ALA A 69 -16.21 -5.70 -7.19
N ALA A 70 -16.00 -4.94 -6.11
CA ALA A 70 -14.75 -4.23 -5.88
C ALA A 70 -13.57 -5.19 -5.59
N VAL A 71 -13.80 -6.22 -4.78
CA VAL A 71 -12.82 -7.27 -4.45
C VAL A 71 -12.41 -8.02 -5.72
N GLU A 72 -13.37 -8.42 -6.55
CA GLU A 72 -13.11 -9.07 -7.84
C GLU A 72 -12.27 -8.18 -8.77
N LYS A 73 -12.60 -6.88 -8.85
CA LYS A 73 -11.82 -5.93 -9.63
C LYS A 73 -10.39 -5.79 -9.12
N ILE A 74 -10.19 -5.77 -7.80
CA ILE A 74 -8.84 -5.71 -7.20
C ILE A 74 -8.05 -6.99 -7.51
N CYS A 75 -8.67 -8.17 -7.47
CA CYS A 75 -8.02 -9.41 -7.91
C CYS A 75 -7.49 -9.30 -9.33
N GLY A 76 -8.31 -8.83 -10.27
CA GLY A 76 -7.88 -8.65 -11.66
C GLY A 76 -6.71 -7.67 -11.81
N TYR A 77 -6.66 -6.59 -11.02
CA TYR A 77 -5.48 -5.71 -11.01
C TYR A 77 -4.26 -6.35 -10.36
N TYR A 78 -4.45 -7.13 -9.29
CA TYR A 78 -3.37 -7.84 -8.64
C TYR A 78 -2.72 -8.85 -9.59
N GLU A 79 -3.52 -9.67 -10.27
CA GLU A 79 -3.03 -10.67 -11.24
C GLU A 79 -2.25 -10.01 -12.38
N ARG A 80 -2.80 -8.94 -12.99
CA ARG A 80 -2.10 -8.21 -14.05
C ARG A 80 -0.81 -7.54 -13.60
N THR A 81 -0.79 -7.05 -12.35
CA THR A 81 0.42 -6.45 -11.76
C THR A 81 1.45 -7.54 -11.45
N ALA A 82 1.02 -8.71 -10.97
CA ALA A 82 1.88 -9.82 -10.59
C ALA A 82 2.47 -10.55 -11.80
N ASP A 83 1.76 -10.57 -12.93
CA ASP A 83 2.24 -11.11 -14.21
C ASP A 83 3.36 -10.26 -14.85
N ASN A 84 3.58 -9.05 -14.35
CA ASN A 84 4.64 -8.18 -14.83
C ASN A 84 5.86 -8.21 -13.89
N ASP A 85 6.94 -8.81 -14.37
CA ASP A 85 8.21 -8.96 -13.67
C ASP A 85 8.78 -7.63 -13.15
N ALA A 86 8.47 -6.49 -13.77
CA ALA A 86 8.97 -5.19 -13.32
C ALA A 86 8.55 -4.88 -11.87
N TYR A 87 7.34 -5.28 -11.46
CA TYR A 87 6.85 -5.06 -10.09
C TYR A 87 7.60 -5.95 -9.09
N ILE A 88 7.83 -7.22 -9.44
CA ILE A 88 8.59 -8.17 -8.62
C ILE A 88 10.04 -7.72 -8.49
N MET A 89 10.65 -7.28 -9.59
CA MET A 89 12.03 -6.78 -9.60
C MET A 89 12.17 -5.48 -8.80
N ALA A 90 11.23 -4.55 -8.90
CA ALA A 90 11.24 -3.35 -8.07
C ALA A 90 11.12 -3.66 -6.58
N MET A 91 10.29 -4.66 -6.20
CA MET A 91 10.23 -5.15 -4.82
C MET A 91 11.54 -5.77 -4.35
N LEU A 92 12.17 -6.60 -5.18
CA LEU A 92 13.43 -7.26 -4.87
C LEU A 92 14.59 -6.28 -4.71
N LEU A 93 14.61 -5.25 -5.55
CA LEU A 93 15.68 -4.26 -5.61
C LEU A 93 15.45 -3.07 -4.66
N ASP A 94 14.38 -3.06 -3.86
CA ASP A 94 14.06 -1.96 -2.94
C ASP A 94 15.20 -1.72 -1.93
N PRO A 95 15.96 -0.61 -2.08
CA PRO A 95 17.09 -0.32 -1.22
C PRO A 95 16.67 0.01 0.21
N SER A 96 15.41 0.37 0.45
CA SER A 96 14.89 0.76 1.77
C SER A 96 15.02 -0.37 2.79
N GLN A 97 14.85 -1.63 2.34
CA GLN A 97 15.02 -2.80 3.21
C GLN A 97 16.48 -2.98 3.64
N LYS A 98 17.42 -2.78 2.71
CA LYS A 98 18.86 -2.88 2.98
C LYS A 98 19.34 -1.74 3.86
N ASP A 99 18.86 -0.53 3.59
CA ASP A 99 19.08 0.66 4.41
C ASP A 99 18.64 0.44 5.87
N SER A 100 17.45 -0.13 6.07
CA SER A 100 16.94 -0.48 7.40
C SER A 100 17.82 -1.52 8.10
N HIS A 101 18.29 -2.54 7.37
CA HIS A 101 19.20 -3.56 7.91
C HIS A 101 20.53 -2.95 8.38
N ILE A 102 21.16 -2.11 7.57
CA ILE A 102 22.43 -1.44 7.93
C ILE A 102 22.24 -0.60 9.19
N LYS A 103 21.17 0.21 9.25
CA LYS A 103 20.84 1.02 10.43
C LYS A 103 20.67 0.19 11.69
N HIS A 104 20.06 -0.99 11.58
CA HIS A 104 19.75 -1.83 12.74
C HIS A 104 20.97 -2.62 13.23
N PHE A 105 21.76 -3.20 12.33
CA PHE A 105 22.79 -4.17 12.69
C PHE A 105 24.20 -3.61 12.69
N TRP A 106 24.50 -2.62 11.84
CA TRP A 106 25.88 -2.15 11.61
C TRP A 106 26.13 -0.73 12.13
N GLY A 107 25.08 -0.05 12.58
CA GLY A 107 25.16 1.25 13.24
C GLY A 107 25.21 2.44 12.28
N LYS A 108 25.20 3.64 12.86
CA LYS A 108 25.01 4.90 12.13
C LYS A 108 26.21 5.29 11.26
N GLU A 109 27.44 5.04 11.72
CA GLU A 109 28.63 5.45 10.97
C GLU A 109 28.75 4.69 9.65
N THR A 110 28.58 3.36 9.67
CA THR A 110 28.56 2.54 8.46
C THR A 110 27.43 2.93 7.50
N HIS A 111 26.27 3.31 8.05
CA HIS A 111 25.16 3.82 7.26
C HIS A 111 25.51 5.13 6.54
N ILE A 112 26.14 6.08 7.24
CA ILE A 112 26.56 7.36 6.68
C ILE A 112 27.62 7.16 5.59
N ASP A 113 28.62 6.31 5.83
CA ASP A 113 29.68 6.05 4.86
C ASP A 113 29.14 5.38 3.60
N ALA A 114 28.21 4.42 3.74
CA ALA A 114 27.53 3.79 2.60
C ALA A 114 26.73 4.80 1.76
N LEU A 115 26.05 5.75 2.39
CA LEU A 115 25.32 6.81 1.68
C LEU A 115 26.26 7.76 0.94
N ARG A 116 27.36 8.20 1.57
CA ARG A 116 28.35 9.07 0.89
C ARG A 116 28.91 8.41 -0.36
N GLU A 117 29.21 7.11 -0.29
CA GLU A 117 29.74 6.38 -1.43
C GLU A 117 28.69 6.23 -2.54
N ALA A 118 27.43 5.97 -2.20
CA ALA A 118 26.34 5.94 -3.18
C ALA A 118 26.16 7.28 -3.89
N GLU A 119 26.18 8.40 -3.16
CA GLU A 119 26.10 9.76 -3.72
C GLU A 119 27.29 10.05 -4.67
N ARG A 120 28.50 9.60 -4.30
CA ARG A 120 29.69 9.72 -5.14
C ARG A 120 29.52 8.97 -6.46
N MET A 121 29.00 7.74 -6.43
CA MET A 121 28.77 6.95 -7.64
C MET A 121 27.75 7.61 -8.57
N VAL A 122 26.63 8.11 -8.04
CA VAL A 122 25.59 8.80 -8.82
C VAL A 122 26.13 10.08 -9.48
N SER A 123 26.96 10.82 -8.74
CA SER A 123 27.58 12.05 -9.24
C SER A 123 28.55 11.78 -10.39
N LEU A 124 29.30 10.68 -10.35
CA LEU A 124 30.24 10.28 -11.41
C LEU A 124 29.55 9.78 -12.68
N SER A 125 28.40 9.11 -12.54
CA SER A 125 27.60 8.65 -13.69
C SER A 125 26.84 9.77 -14.41
N SER A 126 26.88 11.00 -13.89
CA SER A 126 26.22 12.17 -14.47
C SER A 126 27.15 13.05 -15.33
N CYS A 127 28.39 12.58 -15.56
CA CYS A 127 29.37 13.20 -16.46
C CYS A 127 29.39 12.58 -17.86
#